data_AF-A0A7C7H5M1-F1
#
_entry.id   AF-A0A7C7H5M1-F1
#
_cell.length_a   1.000
_cell.length_b   1.000
_cell.length_c   1.000
_cell.angle_alpha   90.00
_cell.angle_beta   90.00
_cell.angle_gamma   90.00
#
_symmetry.space_group_name_H-M   'P 1'
#
loop_
_entity.id
_entity.type
_entity.pdbx_description
1 polymer ?
#
loop_
_entity_poly.entity_id
_entity_poly.type
_entity_poly.pdbx_seq_one_letter_code
_entity_poly.pdbx_strand_id
1 'polypeptide(L)'
;PKLCKIKSAIGLRKQIGDKKGISNSLYNIGIIYQYLSNYKEAVNFLKESLNISKEINALDLVEKNSKSLYEIYKKTVNSKKALELYELYIATRDTLAKQDAMEQLIHLQAKRKYEEQKLTDSLKHEQKILLHQSEAKAQKQIIKRERIIRFGLIGFALLVLFSLGMIFISLKRTKLQKTIIETQHSDLTDSITYARRIQAAVLPSDRIVKQYLKNSFILYLPKDIVAGDFYWMEQSGDKILFAAADCTGHGVPGAMVSVICNNGLNRSVREHKITDPGKILDKTREIIMQEFEKSEDEVRDGMDIALCSLSGNKLQYAGAHNPLWLIRDKELIETKADRQPIGKFSKIQPFTT
;
A
#
# COMPACT_ATOMS: atom_id res chain seq x y z
N PRO A 1 -18.28 94.05 58.76
CA PRO A 1 -18.54 92.59 58.92
C PRO A 1 -17.37 91.67 58.51
N LYS A 2 -16.81 91.78 57.28
CA LYS A 2 -15.75 90.88 56.79
C LYS A 2 -14.42 90.97 57.57
N LEU A 3 -13.97 92.18 57.93
CA LEU A 3 -12.74 92.37 58.71
C LEU A 3 -12.81 91.77 60.12
N CYS A 4 -13.99 91.81 60.75
CA CYS A 4 -14.23 91.25 62.08
C CYS A 4 -14.08 89.72 62.06
N LYS A 5 -14.64 89.05 61.05
CA LYS A 5 -14.48 87.59 60.86
C LYS A 5 -13.03 87.17 60.62
N ILE A 6 -12.25 87.95 59.86
CA ILE A 6 -10.83 87.61 59.61
C ILE A 6 -10.00 87.78 60.89
N LYS A 7 -10.25 88.83 61.70
CA LYS A 7 -9.58 89.02 63.00
C LYS A 7 -9.89 87.89 63.99
N SER A 8 -11.15 87.43 64.07
CA SER A 8 -11.51 86.25 64.88
C SER A 8 -10.82 84.97 64.37
N ALA A 9 -10.73 84.79 63.05
CA ALA A 9 -10.05 83.65 62.46
C ALA A 9 -8.53 83.66 62.73
N ILE A 10 -7.90 84.83 62.84
CA ILE A 10 -6.49 84.93 63.26
C ILE A 10 -6.33 84.45 64.71
N GLY A 11 -7.25 84.79 65.61
CA GLY A 11 -7.22 84.33 67.01
C GLY A 11 -7.25 82.81 67.13
N LEU A 12 -8.16 82.15 66.39
CA LEU A 12 -8.24 80.69 66.34
C LEU A 12 -6.99 80.07 65.70
N ARG A 13 -6.51 80.64 64.59
CA ARG A 13 -5.28 80.13 63.93
C ARG A 13 -4.03 80.25 64.80
N LYS A 14 -3.94 81.30 65.64
CA LYS A 14 -2.88 81.44 66.65
C LYS A 14 -2.93 80.32 67.68
N GLN A 15 -4.12 79.88 68.10
CA GLN A 15 -4.28 78.78 69.07
C GLN A 15 -3.84 77.41 68.49
N ILE A 16 -4.09 77.18 67.20
CA ILE A 16 -3.73 75.91 66.52
C ILE A 16 -2.35 75.94 65.84
N GLY A 17 -1.59 77.02 65.98
CA GLY A 17 -0.25 77.14 65.39
C GLY A 17 -0.20 77.23 63.85
N ASP A 18 -1.33 77.52 63.19
CA ASP A 18 -1.42 77.63 61.72
C ASP A 18 -0.81 78.95 61.21
N LYS A 19 0.52 79.00 61.19
CA LYS A 19 1.29 80.17 60.73
C LYS A 19 0.98 80.55 59.28
N LYS A 20 0.72 79.57 58.39
CA LYS A 20 0.38 79.83 56.98
C LYS A 20 -0.98 80.49 56.86
N GLY A 21 -1.99 80.00 57.58
CA GLY A 21 -3.31 80.61 57.61
C GLY A 21 -3.33 81.99 58.31
N ILE A 22 -2.49 82.23 59.33
CA ILE A 22 -2.30 83.55 59.95
C ILE A 22 -1.74 84.53 58.91
N SER A 23 -0.64 84.17 58.24
CA SER A 23 -0.03 84.99 57.19
C SER A 23 -1.03 85.31 56.07
N ASN A 24 -1.75 84.31 55.56
CA ASN A 24 -2.83 84.51 54.57
C ASN A 24 -3.91 85.50 55.04
N SER A 25 -4.29 85.43 56.31
CA SER A 25 -5.33 86.29 56.86
C SER A 25 -4.88 87.73 57.01
N LEU A 26 -3.63 87.93 57.44
CA LEU A 26 -2.99 89.24 57.52
C LEU A 26 -2.79 89.84 56.12
N TYR A 27 -2.40 89.03 55.13
CA TYR A 27 -2.33 89.45 53.73
C TYR A 27 -3.70 89.94 53.25
N ASN A 28 -4.75 89.14 53.45
CA ASN A 28 -6.10 89.50 53.06
C ASN A 28 -6.59 90.79 53.75
N ILE A 29 -6.29 90.99 55.04
CA ILE A 29 -6.58 92.25 55.75
C ILE A 29 -5.82 93.41 55.10
N GLY A 30 -4.53 93.22 54.81
CA GLY A 30 -3.67 94.20 54.15
C GLY A 30 -4.20 94.62 52.78
N ILE A 31 -4.62 93.66 51.96
CA ILE A 31 -5.28 93.90 50.67
C ILE A 31 -6.58 94.68 50.82
N ILE A 32 -7.42 94.34 51.81
CA ILE A 32 -8.67 95.08 52.06
C ILE A 32 -8.36 96.55 52.41
N TYR A 33 -7.38 96.81 53.26
CA TYR A 33 -6.97 98.19 53.58
C TYR A 33 -6.34 98.92 52.38
N GLN A 34 -5.62 98.20 51.50
CA GLN A 34 -5.10 98.75 50.25
C GLN A 34 -6.23 99.19 49.32
N TYR A 35 -7.29 98.39 49.16
CA TYR A 35 -8.49 98.75 48.39
C TYR A 35 -9.24 99.95 49.00
N LEU A 36 -9.25 100.07 50.32
CA LEU A 36 -9.82 101.23 51.04
C LEU A 36 -8.94 102.48 50.98
N SER A 37 -7.85 102.47 50.20
CA SER A 37 -6.85 103.54 50.10
C SER A 37 -6.18 103.93 51.43
N ASN A 38 -6.32 103.10 52.47
CA ASN A 38 -5.62 103.27 53.74
C ASN A 38 -4.26 102.56 53.68
N TYR A 39 -3.32 103.18 52.97
CA TYR A 39 -2.02 102.60 52.68
C TYR A 39 -1.15 102.33 53.92
N LYS A 40 -1.31 103.13 54.98
CA LYS A 40 -0.52 102.98 56.21
C LYS A 40 -0.85 101.68 56.94
N GLU A 41 -2.14 101.41 57.14
CA GLU A 41 -2.59 100.16 57.77
C GLU A 41 -2.35 98.95 56.85
N ALA A 42 -2.57 99.11 55.54
CA ALA A 42 -2.29 98.05 54.56
C ALA A 42 -0.83 97.57 54.64
N VAL A 43 0.13 98.49 54.69
CA VAL A 43 1.55 98.19 54.79
C VAL A 43 1.89 97.45 56.09
N ASN A 44 1.28 97.81 57.22
CA ASN A 44 1.55 97.14 58.50
C ASN A 44 1.15 95.67 58.44
N PHE A 45 -0.09 95.37 58.02
CA PHE A 45 -0.59 94.00 57.94
C PHE A 45 0.12 93.17 56.86
N LEU A 46 0.44 93.78 55.70
CA LEU A 46 1.21 93.10 54.65
C LEU A 46 2.66 92.82 55.06
N LYS A 47 3.30 93.69 55.85
CA LYS A 47 4.65 93.44 56.39
C LYS A 47 4.65 92.31 57.43
N GLU A 48 3.66 92.30 58.32
CA GLU A 48 3.49 91.22 59.29
C GLU A 48 3.27 89.88 58.57
N SER A 49 2.41 89.88 57.54
CA SER A 49 2.19 88.71 56.68
C SER A 49 3.44 88.28 55.92
N LEU A 50 4.21 89.23 55.37
CA LEU A 50 5.47 88.97 54.67
C LEU A 50 6.51 88.36 55.60
N ASN A 51 6.63 88.84 56.84
CA ASN A 51 7.57 88.30 57.80
C ASN A 51 7.22 86.84 58.16
N ILE A 52 5.96 86.58 58.48
CA ILE A 52 5.49 85.22 58.80
C ILE A 52 5.63 84.30 57.59
N SER A 53 5.33 84.76 56.37
CA SER A 53 5.46 83.94 55.15
C SER A 53 6.92 83.62 54.82
N LYS A 54 7.86 84.53 55.08
CA LYS A 54 9.31 84.25 54.97
C LYS A 54 9.75 83.23 56.02
N GLU A 55 9.33 83.37 57.27
CA GLU A 55 9.68 82.44 58.36
C GLU A 55 9.26 81.00 58.06
N ILE A 56 8.08 80.81 57.47
CA ILE A 56 7.55 79.49 57.12
C ILE A 56 7.90 79.06 55.69
N ASN A 57 8.71 79.85 54.98
CA ASN A 57 9.09 79.64 53.58
C ASN A 57 7.89 79.42 52.64
N ALA A 58 6.77 80.11 52.89
CA ALA A 58 5.59 80.07 52.03
C ALA A 58 5.81 81.02 50.83
N LEU A 59 6.56 80.55 49.83
CA LEU A 59 6.90 81.32 48.63
C LEU A 59 5.67 81.91 47.93
N ASP A 60 4.54 81.19 47.92
CA ASP A 60 3.27 81.66 47.36
C ASP A 60 2.73 82.91 48.06
N LEU A 61 2.97 83.04 49.36
CA LEU A 61 2.58 84.20 50.16
C LEU A 61 3.64 85.29 50.15
N VAL A 62 4.92 84.94 50.03
CA VAL A 62 6.00 85.91 49.84
C VAL A 62 5.84 86.63 48.50
N GLU A 63 5.54 85.91 47.42
CA GLU A 63 5.23 86.48 46.10
C GLU A 63 4.03 87.44 46.18
N LYS A 64 2.91 87.00 46.76
CA LYS A 64 1.70 87.83 46.92
C LYS A 64 1.95 89.08 47.76
N ASN A 65 2.55 88.94 48.93
CA ASN A 65 2.81 90.07 49.83
C ASN A 65 3.81 91.06 49.22
N SER A 66 4.89 90.58 48.61
CA SER A 66 5.90 91.42 47.99
C SER A 66 5.33 92.20 46.79
N LYS A 67 4.50 91.56 45.96
CA LYS A 67 3.77 92.22 44.87
C LYS A 67 2.89 93.35 45.39
N SER A 68 2.05 93.08 46.39
CA SER A 68 1.11 94.07 46.92
C SER A 68 1.79 95.21 47.66
N LEU A 69 2.86 94.94 48.42
CA LEU A 69 3.68 95.98 49.03
C LEU A 69 4.42 96.82 47.98
N TYR A 70 4.95 96.20 46.92
CA TYR A 70 5.55 96.91 45.78
C TYR A 70 4.55 97.87 45.13
N GLU A 71 3.33 97.40 44.86
CA GLU A 71 2.27 98.23 44.26
C GLU A 71 1.91 99.45 45.13
N ILE A 72 1.89 99.28 46.47
CA ILE A 72 1.66 100.38 47.41
C ILE A 72 2.84 101.35 47.45
N TYR A 73 4.09 100.84 47.52
CA TYR A 73 5.28 101.69 47.59
C TYR A 73 5.58 102.44 46.28
N LYS A 74 5.20 101.85 45.14
CA LYS A 74 5.23 102.52 43.83
C LYS A 74 4.30 103.73 43.78
N LYS A 75 3.11 103.65 44.38
CA LYS A 75 2.13 104.76 44.45
C LYS A 75 2.50 105.85 45.45
N THR A 76 3.26 105.52 46.49
CA THR A 76 3.62 106.43 47.60
C THR A 76 5.00 107.10 47.43
N VAL A 77 5.58 107.05 46.23
CA VAL A 77 6.88 107.67 45.83
C VAL A 77 8.08 107.19 46.68
N ASN A 78 7.99 106.00 47.29
CA ASN A 78 9.12 105.40 48.01
C ASN A 78 9.89 104.44 47.10
N SER A 79 10.68 105.00 46.19
CA SER A 79 11.34 104.25 45.11
C SER A 79 12.28 103.14 45.60
N LYS A 80 12.97 103.34 46.73
CA LYS A 80 13.93 102.37 47.26
C LYS A 80 13.24 101.09 47.76
N LYS A 81 12.20 101.22 48.59
CA LYS A 81 11.45 100.06 49.10
C LYS A 81 10.65 99.37 48.00
N ALA A 82 10.14 100.12 47.03
CA ALA A 82 9.46 99.55 45.87
C ALA A 82 10.38 98.64 45.06
N LEU A 83 11.63 99.05 44.83
CA LEU A 83 12.62 98.23 44.13
C LEU A 83 12.95 96.94 44.90
N GLU A 84 13.26 97.04 46.19
CA GLU A 84 13.56 95.86 47.05
C GLU A 84 12.43 94.82 47.04
N LEU A 85 11.18 95.28 47.09
CA LEU A 85 10.01 94.40 47.06
C LEU A 85 9.72 93.84 45.67
N TYR A 86 10.02 94.60 44.61
CA TYR A 86 9.89 94.13 43.24
C TYR A 86 10.91 93.03 42.91
N GLU A 87 12.17 93.20 43.34
CA GLU A 87 13.20 92.17 43.20
C GLU A 87 12.81 90.88 43.94
N LEU A 88 12.31 91.01 45.17
CA LEU A 88 11.80 89.88 45.94
C LEU A 88 10.61 89.20 45.25
N TYR A 89 9.69 89.98 44.68
CA TYR A 89 8.54 89.47 43.93
C TYR A 89 8.97 88.65 42.71
N ILE A 90 9.85 89.20 41.87
CA ILE A 90 10.30 88.52 40.65
C ILE A 90 11.09 87.26 41.00
N ALA A 91 12.00 87.33 41.97
CA ALA A 91 12.79 86.19 42.41
C ALA A 91 11.90 85.04 42.95
N THR A 92 10.88 85.37 43.75
CA THR A 92 9.95 84.35 44.27
C THR A 92 9.01 83.81 43.21
N ARG A 93 8.49 84.66 42.31
CA ARG A 93 7.67 84.24 41.17
C ARG A 93 8.42 83.28 40.25
N ASP A 94 9.65 83.60 39.88
CA ASP A 94 10.44 82.76 38.98
C ASP A 94 10.80 81.42 39.63
N THR A 95 10.98 81.41 40.95
CA THR A 95 11.19 80.18 41.73
C THR A 95 9.93 79.31 41.77
N LEU A 96 8.76 79.91 42.01
CA LEU A 96 7.47 79.20 41.96
C LEU A 96 7.18 78.63 40.57
N ALA A 97 7.40 79.40 39.51
CA ALA A 97 7.20 78.94 38.14
C ALA A 97 8.09 77.72 37.80
N LYS A 98 9.33 77.68 38.31
CA LYS A 98 10.21 76.51 38.18
C LYS A 98 9.70 75.30 38.95
N GLN A 99 9.16 75.49 40.17
CA GLN A 99 8.59 74.40 40.97
C GLN A 99 7.34 73.81 40.30
N ASP A 100 6.42 74.65 39.83
CA ASP A 100 5.22 74.22 39.13
C ASP A 100 5.56 73.45 37.83
N ALA A 101 6.51 73.95 37.05
CA ALA A 101 6.99 73.26 35.85
C ALA A 101 7.63 71.90 36.18
N MET A 102 8.41 71.83 37.27
CA MET A 102 9.03 70.59 37.73
C MET A 102 7.98 69.57 38.18
N GLU A 103 6.96 70.00 38.93
CA GLU A 103 5.87 69.13 39.38
C GLU A 103 5.07 68.57 38.19
N GLN A 104 4.74 69.42 37.22
CA GLN A 104 4.08 68.99 35.98
C GLN A 104 4.92 67.99 35.18
N LEU A 105 6.24 68.19 35.11
CA LEU A 105 7.15 67.25 34.44
C LEU A 105 7.17 65.89 35.14
N ILE A 106 7.22 65.87 36.48
CA ILE A 106 7.18 64.64 37.27
C ILE A 106 5.89 63.88 36.99
N HIS A 107 4.74 64.56 37.05
CA HIS A 107 3.44 63.92 36.78
C HIS A 107 3.36 63.39 35.34
N LEU A 108 3.84 64.15 34.36
CA LEU A 108 3.88 63.72 32.96
C LEU A 108 4.76 62.48 32.76
N GLN A 109 5.95 62.46 33.35
CA GLN A 109 6.86 61.31 33.30
C GLN A 109 6.25 60.07 33.95
N ALA A 110 5.62 60.23 35.12
CA ALA A 110 4.93 59.14 35.80
C ALA A 110 3.80 58.57 34.94
N LYS A 111 2.99 59.43 34.31
CA LYS A 111 1.92 59.01 33.39
C LYS A 111 2.47 58.26 32.18
N ARG A 112 3.52 58.78 31.52
CA ARG A 112 4.16 58.11 30.38
C ARG A 112 4.69 56.73 30.76
N LYS A 113 5.42 56.62 31.88
CA LYS A 113 5.98 55.35 32.35
C LYS A 113 4.88 54.31 32.63
N TYR A 114 3.76 54.74 33.21
CA TYR A 114 2.60 53.88 33.43
C TYR A 114 1.97 53.40 32.11
N GLU A 115 1.80 54.29 31.13
CA GLU A 115 1.27 53.96 29.80
C GLU A 115 2.21 53.00 29.05
N GLU A 116 3.52 53.24 29.09
CA GLU A 116 4.55 52.35 28.52
C GLU A 116 4.48 50.96 29.15
N GLN A 117 4.41 50.87 30.48
CA GLN A 117 4.33 49.58 31.17
C GLN A 117 3.06 48.82 30.77
N LYS A 118 1.90 49.50 30.78
CA LYS A 118 0.62 48.90 30.37
C LYS A 118 0.67 48.37 28.94
N LEU A 119 1.29 49.11 28.02
CA LEU A 119 1.48 48.67 26.64
C LEU A 119 2.40 47.44 26.57
N THR A 120 3.52 47.43 27.30
CA THR A 120 4.43 46.28 27.30
C THR A 120 3.78 45.01 27.85
N ASP A 121 2.98 45.12 28.90
CA ASP A 121 2.29 43.97 29.48
C ASP A 121 1.20 43.44 28.52
N SER A 122 0.48 44.33 27.84
CA SER A 122 -0.48 43.96 26.80
C SER A 122 0.20 43.23 25.64
N LEU A 123 1.32 43.76 25.14
CA LEU A 123 2.09 43.14 24.05
C LEU A 123 2.64 41.77 24.45
N LYS A 124 3.17 41.62 25.67
CA LYS A 124 3.64 40.31 26.18
C LYS A 124 2.50 39.31 26.27
N HIS A 125 1.34 39.74 26.74
CA HIS A 125 0.16 38.88 26.83
C HIS A 125 -0.29 38.41 25.44
N GLU A 126 -0.37 39.32 24.47
CA GLU A 126 -0.73 39.01 23.09
C GLU A 126 0.29 38.05 22.44
N GLN A 127 1.59 38.29 22.60
CA GLN A 127 2.64 37.40 22.12
C GLN A 127 2.52 35.98 22.70
N LYS A 128 2.18 35.85 23.99
CA LYS A 128 1.98 34.56 24.64
C LYS A 128 0.78 33.80 24.06
N ILE A 129 -0.32 34.51 23.78
CA ILE A 129 -1.50 33.91 23.13
C ILE A 129 -1.14 33.40 21.73
N LEU A 130 -0.44 34.23 20.94
CA LEU A 130 -0.01 33.86 19.59
C LEU A 130 0.93 32.65 19.60
N LEU A 131 1.86 32.60 20.55
CA LEU A 131 2.76 31.46 20.73
C LEU A 131 1.97 30.18 21.01
N HIS A 132 1.08 30.17 22.00
CA HIS A 132 0.25 29.00 22.31
C HIS A 132 -0.65 28.58 21.14
N GLN A 133 -1.19 29.54 20.39
CA GLN A 133 -1.98 29.23 19.18
C GLN A 133 -1.12 28.59 18.07
N SER A 134 0.13 29.03 17.91
CA SER A 134 1.07 28.46 16.94
C SER A 134 1.47 27.03 17.31
N GLU A 135 1.75 26.77 18.59
CA GLU A 135 2.07 25.44 19.12
C GLU A 135 0.89 24.47 18.95
N ALA A 136 -0.33 24.90 19.29
CA ALA A 136 -1.54 24.10 19.12
C ALA A 136 -1.80 23.75 17.64
N LYS A 137 -1.51 24.69 16.71
CA LYS A 137 -1.60 24.42 15.26
C LYS A 137 -0.56 23.37 14.84
N ALA A 138 0.69 23.48 15.31
CA ALA A 138 1.75 22.52 15.01
C ALA A 138 1.41 21.11 15.54
N GLN A 139 0.94 21.00 16.78
CA GLN A 139 0.51 19.72 17.36
C GLN A 139 -0.63 19.07 16.57
N LYS A 140 -1.64 19.86 16.15
CA LYS A 140 -2.73 19.35 15.30
C LYS A 140 -2.22 18.80 13.97
N GLN A 141 -1.19 19.41 13.38
CA GLN A 141 -0.58 18.89 12.14
C GLN A 141 0.15 17.56 12.37
N ILE A 142 0.89 17.43 13.47
CA ILE A 142 1.58 16.17 13.85
C ILE A 142 0.56 15.04 14.01
N ILE A 143 -0.50 15.26 14.80
CA ILE A 143 -1.56 14.26 15.03
C ILE A 143 -2.25 13.84 13.72
N LYS A 144 -2.50 14.79 12.81
CA LYS A 144 -3.07 14.48 11.48
C LYS A 144 -2.15 13.56 10.67
N ARG A 145 -0.83 13.81 10.65
CA ARG A 145 0.15 12.97 9.95
C ARG A 145 0.20 11.56 10.53
N GLU A 146 0.25 11.43 11.86
CA GLU A 146 0.25 10.11 12.53
C GLU A 146 -1.02 9.30 12.27
N ARG A 147 -2.17 9.98 12.14
CA ARG A 147 -3.45 9.32 11.84
C ARG A 147 -3.45 8.71 10.44
N ILE A 148 -2.93 9.44 9.44
CA ILE A 148 -2.82 8.95 8.07
C ILE A 148 -1.90 7.72 8.01
N ILE A 149 -0.74 7.78 8.68
CA ILE A 149 0.19 6.65 8.72
C ILE A 149 -0.46 5.42 9.37
N ARG A 150 -1.16 5.59 10.51
CA ARG A 150 -1.87 4.49 11.19
C ARG A 150 -2.93 3.83 10.31
N PHE A 151 -3.78 4.61 9.65
CA PHE A 151 -4.79 4.04 8.74
C PHE A 151 -4.16 3.36 7.52
N GLY A 152 -3.08 3.91 6.98
CA GLY A 152 -2.31 3.26 5.90
C GLY A 152 -1.77 1.89 6.31
N LEU A 153 -1.20 1.78 7.52
CA LEU A 153 -0.68 0.51 8.05
C LEU A 153 -1.80 -0.53 8.25
N ILE A 154 -2.95 -0.13 8.80
CA ILE A 154 -4.10 -1.04 8.98
C ILE A 154 -4.61 -1.53 7.62
N GLY A 155 -4.77 -0.63 6.64
CA GLY A 155 -5.19 -0.99 5.30
C GLY A 155 -4.22 -1.96 4.62
N PHE A 156 -2.92 -1.70 4.76
CA PHE A 156 -1.89 -2.60 4.23
C PHE A 156 -1.94 -3.99 4.89
N ALA A 157 -2.08 -4.06 6.22
CA ALA A 157 -2.21 -5.33 6.94
C ALA A 157 -3.44 -6.14 6.48
N LEU A 158 -4.57 -5.48 6.26
CA LEU A 158 -5.78 -6.14 5.74
C LEU A 158 -5.59 -6.68 4.33
N LEU A 159 -4.90 -5.94 3.44
CA LEU A 159 -4.58 -6.41 2.08
C LEU A 159 -3.66 -7.64 2.13
N VAL A 160 -2.65 -7.64 3.00
CA VAL A 160 -1.76 -8.80 3.18
C VAL A 160 -2.55 -10.01 3.69
N LEU A 161 -3.39 -9.84 4.71
CA LEU A 161 -4.25 -10.92 5.23
C LEU A 161 -5.19 -11.49 4.16
N PHE A 162 -5.81 -10.62 3.36
CA PHE A 162 -6.67 -11.03 2.25
C PHE A 162 -5.89 -11.82 1.19
N SER A 163 -4.70 -11.33 0.80
CA SER A 163 -3.83 -12.00 -0.17
C SER A 163 -3.38 -13.38 0.32
N LEU A 164 -3.01 -13.51 1.60
CA LEU A 164 -2.63 -14.79 2.22
C LEU A 164 -3.81 -15.77 2.24
N GLY A 165 -5.02 -15.28 2.52
CA GLY A 165 -6.25 -16.07 2.44
C GLY A 165 -6.51 -16.60 1.03
N MET A 166 -6.36 -15.76 0.01
CA MET A 166 -6.50 -16.20 -1.39
C MET A 166 -5.46 -17.25 -1.79
N ILE A 167 -4.18 -17.05 -1.40
CA ILE A 167 -3.10 -18.01 -1.64
C ILE A 167 -3.41 -19.35 -0.97
N PHE A 168 -3.92 -19.34 0.27
CA PHE A 168 -4.28 -20.56 0.97
C PHE A 168 -5.40 -21.33 0.26
N ILE A 169 -6.44 -20.63 -0.20
CA ILE A 169 -7.54 -21.23 -0.96
C ILE A 169 -7.03 -21.81 -2.29
N SER A 170 -6.17 -21.09 -3.01
CA SER A 170 -5.60 -21.58 -4.27
C SER A 170 -4.74 -22.81 -4.05
N LEU A 171 -3.88 -22.83 -3.02
CA LEU A 171 -3.06 -23.99 -2.68
C LEU A 171 -3.91 -25.23 -2.37
N LYS A 172 -5.02 -25.05 -1.62
CA LYS A 172 -5.94 -26.17 -1.33
C LYS A 172 -6.61 -26.70 -2.60
N ARG A 173 -7.03 -25.82 -3.51
CA ARG A 173 -7.60 -26.21 -4.82
C ARG A 173 -6.58 -26.96 -5.66
N THR A 174 -5.35 -26.46 -5.78
CA THR A 174 -4.28 -27.11 -6.53
C THR A 174 -3.94 -28.48 -5.96
N LYS A 175 -3.89 -28.63 -4.64
CA LYS A 175 -3.65 -29.93 -3.99
C LYS A 175 -4.77 -30.94 -4.30
N LEU A 176 -6.03 -30.50 -4.21
CA LEU A 176 -7.17 -31.36 -4.52
C LEU A 176 -7.17 -31.80 -5.99
N GLN A 177 -6.94 -30.86 -6.92
CA GLN A 177 -6.81 -31.17 -8.34
C GLN A 177 -5.68 -32.17 -8.61
N LYS A 178 -4.52 -31.97 -7.98
CA LYS A 178 -3.39 -32.89 -8.09
C LYS A 178 -3.76 -34.31 -7.65
N THR A 179 -4.40 -34.46 -6.49
CA THR A 179 -4.84 -35.78 -6.00
C THR A 179 -5.83 -36.44 -6.95
N ILE A 180 -6.81 -35.70 -7.48
CA ILE A 180 -7.79 -36.24 -8.45
C ILE A 180 -7.07 -36.74 -9.72
N ILE A 181 -6.12 -35.95 -10.24
CA ILE A 181 -5.34 -36.33 -11.42
C ILE A 181 -4.47 -37.55 -11.14
N GLU A 182 -3.81 -37.61 -9.98
CA GLU A 182 -2.98 -38.76 -9.59
C GLU A 182 -3.81 -40.05 -9.48
N THR A 183 -5.01 -39.97 -8.87
CA THR A 183 -5.94 -41.11 -8.81
C THR A 183 -6.39 -41.54 -10.22
N GLN A 184 -6.82 -40.60 -11.06
CA GLN A 184 -7.22 -40.90 -12.44
C GLN A 184 -6.08 -41.52 -13.26
N HIS A 185 -4.86 -41.02 -13.09
CA HIS A 185 -3.69 -41.57 -13.77
C HIS A 185 -3.37 -42.99 -13.30
N SER A 186 -3.53 -43.27 -12.00
CA SER A 186 -3.39 -44.63 -11.46
C SER A 186 -4.40 -45.58 -12.10
N ASP A 187 -5.68 -45.21 -12.09
CA ASP A 187 -6.76 -46.04 -12.65
C ASP A 187 -6.56 -46.32 -14.15
N LEU A 188 -6.12 -45.32 -14.91
CA LEU A 188 -5.75 -45.47 -16.32
C LEU A 188 -4.55 -46.42 -16.50
N THR A 189 -3.52 -46.28 -15.66
CA THR A 189 -2.33 -47.14 -15.73
C THR A 189 -2.69 -48.60 -15.42
N ASP A 190 -3.56 -48.84 -14.44
CA ASP A 190 -4.05 -50.17 -14.08
C ASP A 190 -4.87 -50.79 -15.21
N SER A 191 -5.72 -49.99 -15.86
CA SER A 191 -6.53 -50.42 -17.02
C SER A 191 -5.67 -50.82 -18.22
N ILE A 192 -4.64 -50.02 -18.54
CA ILE A 192 -3.71 -50.32 -19.63
C ILE A 192 -2.83 -51.53 -19.27
N THR A 193 -2.43 -51.67 -18.01
CA THR A 193 -1.67 -52.83 -17.54
C THR A 193 -2.49 -54.11 -17.66
N TYR A 194 -3.80 -54.04 -17.39
CA TYR A 194 -4.72 -55.15 -17.62
C TYR A 194 -4.84 -55.50 -19.11
N ALA A 195 -4.97 -54.50 -19.99
CA ALA A 195 -4.99 -54.71 -21.44
C ALA A 195 -3.70 -55.41 -21.92
N ARG A 196 -2.53 -55.04 -21.39
CA ARG A 196 -1.26 -55.74 -21.67
C ARG A 196 -1.28 -57.21 -21.27
N ARG A 197 -1.89 -57.55 -20.13
CA ARG A 197 -2.03 -58.96 -19.71
C ARG A 197 -2.86 -59.76 -20.69
N ILE A 198 -3.96 -59.19 -21.20
CA ILE A 198 -4.79 -59.82 -22.23
C ILE A 198 -3.98 -60.00 -23.52
N GLN A 199 -3.34 -58.93 -24.00
CA GLN A 199 -2.56 -58.98 -25.23
C GLN A 199 -1.42 -60.01 -25.15
N ALA A 200 -0.69 -60.05 -24.05
CA ALA A 200 0.39 -61.02 -23.83
C ALA A 200 -0.10 -62.47 -23.80
N ALA A 201 -1.36 -62.72 -23.40
CA ALA A 201 -1.95 -64.06 -23.41
C ALA A 201 -2.32 -64.55 -24.82
N VAL A 202 -2.47 -63.64 -25.78
CA VAL A 202 -2.78 -63.95 -27.18
C VAL A 202 -1.50 -64.29 -27.98
N LEU A 203 -0.33 -63.84 -27.52
CA LEU A 203 0.95 -64.12 -28.17
C LEU A 203 1.44 -65.55 -27.90
N PRO A 204 2.04 -66.24 -28.88
CA PRO A 204 2.59 -67.57 -28.66
C PRO A 204 3.82 -67.50 -27.74
N SER A 205 3.86 -68.33 -26.69
CA SER A 205 5.02 -68.37 -25.79
C SER A 205 6.29 -68.84 -26.50
N ASP A 206 7.45 -68.34 -26.10
CA ASP A 206 8.76 -68.74 -26.64
C ASP A 206 8.96 -70.26 -26.63
N ARG A 207 8.47 -70.95 -25.58
CA ARG A 207 8.50 -72.42 -25.50
C ARG A 207 7.82 -73.10 -26.69
N ILE A 208 6.63 -72.62 -27.08
CA ILE A 208 5.87 -73.19 -28.20
C ILE A 208 6.60 -72.87 -29.51
N VAL A 209 7.11 -71.65 -29.68
CA VAL A 209 7.88 -71.26 -30.86
C VAL A 209 9.13 -72.13 -31.02
N LYS A 210 9.91 -72.32 -29.95
CA LYS A 210 11.12 -73.17 -29.95
C LYS A 210 10.84 -74.65 -30.16
N GLN A 211 9.64 -75.13 -29.81
CA GLN A 211 9.24 -76.52 -30.04
C GLN A 211 9.20 -76.84 -31.54
N TYR A 212 8.64 -75.93 -32.34
CA TYR A 212 8.48 -76.11 -33.80
C TYR A 212 9.63 -75.49 -34.61
N LEU A 213 10.16 -74.36 -34.16
CA LEU A 213 11.24 -73.61 -34.79
C LEU A 213 12.45 -73.52 -33.84
N LYS A 214 13.23 -74.61 -33.74
CA LYS A 214 14.35 -74.73 -32.78
C LYS A 214 15.37 -73.59 -32.89
N ASN A 215 15.76 -73.25 -34.12
CA ASN A 215 16.77 -72.23 -34.43
C ASN A 215 16.11 -70.90 -34.83
N SER A 216 15.25 -70.36 -33.97
CA SER A 216 14.54 -69.10 -34.18
C SER A 216 14.76 -68.12 -33.03
N PHE A 217 14.43 -66.85 -33.22
CA PHE A 217 14.31 -65.87 -32.15
C PHE A 217 13.17 -64.90 -32.48
N ILE A 218 12.65 -64.23 -31.47
CA ILE A 218 11.59 -63.24 -31.60
C ILE A 218 12.13 -61.92 -31.05
N LEU A 219 12.10 -60.86 -31.86
CA LEU A 219 12.42 -59.51 -31.44
C LEU A 219 11.12 -58.71 -31.33
N TYR A 220 10.67 -58.47 -30.10
CA TYR A 220 9.43 -57.74 -29.82
C TYR A 220 9.68 -56.65 -28.78
N LEU A 221 9.73 -55.40 -29.24
CA LEU A 221 10.09 -54.22 -28.44
C LEU A 221 9.01 -53.13 -28.58
N PRO A 222 7.87 -53.27 -27.89
CA PRO A 222 6.79 -52.29 -27.99
C PRO A 222 7.20 -50.94 -27.39
N LYS A 223 6.75 -49.84 -28.02
CA LYS A 223 7.03 -48.47 -27.58
C LYS A 223 6.31 -48.10 -26.28
N ASP A 224 5.06 -48.54 -26.15
CA ASP A 224 4.17 -48.28 -25.01
C ASP A 224 3.84 -49.58 -24.27
N ILE A 225 3.05 -49.50 -23.18
CA ILE A 225 2.65 -50.67 -22.35
C ILE A 225 1.92 -51.73 -23.18
N VAL A 226 1.21 -51.33 -24.23
CA VAL A 226 0.51 -52.17 -25.20
C VAL A 226 0.86 -51.72 -26.63
N ALA A 227 0.85 -52.64 -27.59
CA ALA A 227 1.28 -52.37 -28.97
C ALA A 227 0.19 -52.67 -30.00
N GLY A 228 0.27 -52.12 -31.22
CA GLY A 228 -0.53 -52.63 -32.35
C GLY A 228 0.10 -53.90 -32.93
N ASP A 229 1.42 -53.96 -32.90
CA ASP A 229 2.23 -55.02 -33.48
C ASP A 229 2.08 -56.32 -32.70
N PHE A 230 2.11 -57.44 -33.41
CA PHE A 230 2.15 -58.76 -32.79
C PHE A 230 2.85 -59.78 -33.69
N TYR A 231 3.33 -60.84 -33.08
CA TYR A 231 3.77 -62.03 -33.78
C TYR A 231 2.79 -63.17 -33.53
N TRP A 232 2.67 -64.06 -34.50
CA TRP A 232 1.69 -65.13 -34.50
C TRP A 232 2.31 -66.42 -35.01
N MET A 233 1.87 -67.56 -34.48
CA MET A 233 2.33 -68.87 -34.93
C MET A 233 1.24 -69.91 -34.69
N GLU A 234 1.06 -70.79 -35.66
CA GLU A 234 0.23 -71.98 -35.53
C GLU A 234 0.79 -73.20 -36.23
N GLN A 235 0.40 -74.37 -35.74
CA GLN A 235 0.67 -75.63 -36.41
C GLN A 235 -0.61 -76.22 -36.99
N SER A 236 -0.60 -76.55 -38.28
CA SER A 236 -1.70 -77.25 -38.95
C SER A 236 -1.15 -78.40 -39.79
N GLY A 237 -1.30 -79.62 -39.28
CA GLY A 237 -0.72 -80.82 -39.89
C GLY A 237 0.81 -80.79 -39.88
N ASP A 238 1.43 -80.95 -41.06
CA ASP A 238 2.88 -80.89 -41.29
C ASP A 238 3.40 -79.47 -41.49
N LYS A 239 2.51 -78.47 -41.57
CA LYS A 239 2.85 -77.08 -41.82
C LYS A 239 2.94 -76.28 -40.53
N ILE A 240 3.99 -75.48 -40.44
CA ILE A 240 4.20 -74.47 -39.41
C ILE A 240 3.93 -73.11 -40.05
N LEU A 241 2.91 -72.43 -39.56
CA LEU A 241 2.49 -71.10 -39.99
C LEU A 241 3.01 -70.08 -38.99
N PHE A 242 3.62 -69.00 -39.45
CA PHE A 242 4.10 -67.93 -38.58
C PHE A 242 4.06 -66.59 -39.27
N ALA A 243 3.85 -65.53 -38.50
CA ALA A 243 3.75 -64.17 -39.01
C ALA A 243 4.27 -63.11 -38.04
N ALA A 244 4.67 -61.98 -38.61
CA ALA A 244 4.84 -60.71 -37.93
C ALA A 244 3.87 -59.70 -38.53
N ALA A 245 3.09 -59.04 -37.68
CA ALA A 245 2.04 -58.12 -38.08
C ALA A 245 2.21 -56.77 -37.36
N ASP A 246 1.91 -55.70 -38.09
CA ASP A 246 1.87 -54.31 -37.64
C ASP A 246 0.43 -53.80 -37.87
N CYS A 247 -0.31 -53.58 -36.78
CA CYS A 247 -1.68 -53.09 -36.86
C CYS A 247 -1.73 -51.57 -36.91
N THR A 248 -2.77 -51.02 -37.53
CA THR A 248 -2.98 -49.58 -37.55
C THR A 248 -3.18 -49.02 -36.14
N GLY A 249 -2.51 -47.90 -35.88
CA GLY A 249 -2.58 -47.19 -34.61
C GLY A 249 -1.55 -47.67 -33.58
N HIS A 250 -1.56 -47.06 -32.40
CA HIS A 250 -0.68 -47.41 -31.29
C HIS A 250 -1.42 -47.26 -29.96
N GLY A 251 -0.83 -47.74 -28.86
CA GLY A 251 -1.49 -47.72 -27.56
C GLY A 251 -2.73 -48.61 -27.52
N VAL A 252 -3.75 -48.20 -26.75
CA VAL A 252 -4.94 -49.04 -26.48
C VAL A 252 -5.74 -49.38 -27.74
N PRO A 253 -6.04 -48.45 -28.68
CA PRO A 253 -6.77 -48.79 -29.90
C PRO A 253 -6.01 -49.81 -30.77
N GLY A 254 -4.71 -49.59 -30.99
CA GLY A 254 -3.88 -50.52 -31.75
C GLY A 254 -3.85 -51.92 -31.12
N ALA A 255 -3.77 -52.01 -29.79
CA ALA A 255 -3.81 -53.27 -29.07
C ALA A 255 -5.16 -54.01 -29.19
N MET A 256 -6.27 -53.30 -29.33
CA MET A 256 -7.57 -53.93 -29.62
C MET A 256 -7.61 -54.48 -31.04
N VAL A 257 -7.12 -53.72 -32.03
CA VAL A 257 -7.01 -54.16 -33.43
C VAL A 257 -6.12 -55.40 -33.52
N SER A 258 -5.00 -55.45 -32.78
CA SER A 258 -4.10 -56.59 -32.75
C SER A 258 -4.78 -57.88 -32.29
N VAL A 259 -5.66 -57.80 -31.28
CA VAL A 259 -6.42 -58.95 -30.76
C VAL A 259 -7.45 -59.43 -31.78
N ILE A 260 -8.15 -58.51 -32.45
CA ILE A 260 -9.13 -58.82 -33.50
C ILE A 260 -8.43 -59.48 -34.70
N CYS A 261 -7.32 -58.90 -35.18
CA CYS A 261 -6.54 -59.42 -36.29
C CYS A 261 -5.94 -60.80 -35.98
N ASN A 262 -5.40 -60.99 -34.79
CA ASN A 262 -4.90 -62.30 -34.33
C ASN A 262 -6.01 -63.36 -34.32
N ASN A 263 -7.20 -63.00 -33.84
CA ASN A 263 -8.34 -63.90 -33.87
C ASN A 263 -8.76 -64.24 -35.31
N GLY A 264 -8.75 -63.27 -36.24
CA GLY A 264 -9.02 -63.50 -37.66
C GLY A 264 -8.07 -64.51 -38.30
N LEU A 265 -6.77 -64.44 -37.99
CA LEU A 265 -5.78 -65.45 -38.41
C LEU A 265 -6.10 -66.83 -37.83
N ASN A 266 -6.38 -66.89 -36.52
CA ASN A 266 -6.73 -68.14 -35.85
C ASN A 266 -7.95 -68.80 -36.48
N ARG A 267 -9.01 -68.04 -36.79
CA ARG A 267 -10.23 -68.57 -37.43
C ARG A 267 -9.96 -69.05 -38.85
N SER A 268 -9.19 -68.29 -39.64
CA SER A 268 -8.81 -68.68 -41.00
C SER A 268 -8.08 -70.03 -41.05
N VAL A 269 -7.24 -70.31 -40.04
CA VAL A 269 -6.45 -71.55 -39.99
C VAL A 269 -7.17 -72.67 -39.24
N ARG A 270 -7.73 -72.40 -38.06
CA ARG A 270 -8.31 -73.42 -37.18
C ARG A 270 -9.72 -73.81 -37.59
N GLU A 271 -10.56 -72.86 -38.00
CA GLU A 271 -11.96 -73.10 -38.37
C GLU A 271 -12.08 -73.42 -39.85
N HIS A 272 -11.50 -72.58 -40.71
CA HIS A 272 -11.58 -72.75 -42.16
C HIS A 272 -10.51 -73.68 -42.75
N LYS A 273 -9.57 -74.18 -41.92
CA LYS A 273 -8.52 -75.14 -42.30
C LYS A 273 -7.64 -74.68 -43.47
N ILE A 274 -7.44 -73.37 -43.62
CA ILE A 274 -6.69 -72.83 -44.75
C ILE A 274 -5.18 -72.93 -44.50
N THR A 275 -4.53 -73.61 -45.43
CA THR A 275 -3.09 -73.86 -45.61
C THR A 275 -2.16 -72.73 -46.09
N ASP A 276 -2.74 -71.97 -47.00
CA ASP A 276 -2.03 -71.23 -48.03
C ASP A 276 -1.96 -69.75 -47.62
N PRO A 277 -0.76 -69.16 -47.49
CA PRO A 277 -0.58 -67.81 -46.98
C PRO A 277 -1.51 -66.76 -47.61
N GLY A 278 -1.55 -66.65 -48.93
CA GLY A 278 -2.40 -65.67 -49.62
C GLY A 278 -3.88 -65.87 -49.33
N LYS A 279 -4.36 -67.13 -49.35
CA LYS A 279 -5.76 -67.44 -48.99
C LYS A 279 -6.08 -67.17 -47.52
N ILE A 280 -5.10 -67.36 -46.61
CA ILE A 280 -5.26 -67.00 -45.20
C ILE A 280 -5.43 -65.50 -45.07
N LEU A 281 -4.60 -64.70 -45.76
CA LEU A 281 -4.70 -63.25 -45.74
C LEU A 281 -6.04 -62.75 -46.30
N ASP A 282 -6.51 -63.32 -47.42
CA ASP A 282 -7.82 -63.01 -47.99
C ASP A 282 -8.96 -63.33 -47.02
N LYS A 283 -8.94 -64.53 -46.41
CA LYS A 283 -9.99 -64.92 -45.45
C LYS A 283 -9.95 -64.09 -44.17
N THR A 284 -8.75 -63.75 -43.71
CA THR A 284 -8.57 -62.91 -42.53
C THR A 284 -9.10 -61.50 -42.77
N ARG A 285 -8.85 -60.92 -43.95
CA ARG A 285 -9.44 -59.65 -44.36
C ARG A 285 -10.97 -59.70 -44.33
N GLU A 286 -11.57 -60.76 -44.90
CA GLU A 286 -13.03 -60.94 -44.91
C GLU A 286 -13.61 -60.94 -43.48
N ILE A 287 -12.99 -61.69 -42.57
CA ILE A 287 -13.42 -61.77 -41.16
C ILE A 287 -13.31 -60.39 -40.48
N ILE A 288 -12.20 -59.70 -40.67
CA ILE A 288 -11.97 -58.37 -40.06
C ILE A 288 -12.98 -57.35 -40.59
N MET A 289 -13.23 -57.31 -41.90
CA MET A 289 -14.22 -56.40 -42.49
C MET A 289 -15.64 -56.66 -41.95
N GLN A 290 -16.03 -57.93 -41.79
CA GLN A 290 -17.32 -58.28 -41.20
C GLN A 290 -17.46 -57.83 -39.74
N GLU A 291 -16.37 -57.82 -38.97
CA GLU A 291 -16.40 -57.31 -37.59
C GLU A 291 -16.50 -55.78 -37.55
N PHE A 292 -15.81 -55.09 -38.46
CA PHE A 292 -15.82 -53.62 -38.52
C PHE A 292 -17.06 -53.01 -39.20
N GLU A 293 -17.78 -53.74 -40.04
CA GLU A 293 -19.03 -53.28 -40.67
C GLU A 293 -20.24 -53.29 -39.72
N LYS A 294 -20.12 -53.88 -38.53
CA LYS A 294 -21.20 -53.88 -37.52
C LYS A 294 -21.39 -52.53 -36.83
N SER A 295 -20.44 -51.60 -36.96
CA SER A 295 -20.53 -50.25 -36.39
C SER A 295 -21.03 -49.24 -37.43
N GLU A 296 -21.81 -48.25 -36.98
CA GLU A 296 -22.21 -47.10 -37.83
C GLU A 296 -21.02 -46.21 -38.22
N ASP A 297 -19.95 -46.23 -37.42
CA ASP A 297 -18.72 -45.49 -37.69
C ASP A 297 -17.83 -46.19 -38.71
N GLU A 298 -17.24 -45.42 -39.64
CA GLU A 298 -16.26 -45.94 -40.60
C GLU A 298 -14.93 -46.30 -39.91
N VAL A 299 -14.77 -47.57 -39.52
CA VAL A 299 -13.48 -48.11 -39.08
C VAL A 299 -12.61 -48.43 -40.30
N ARG A 300 -11.45 -47.76 -40.40
CA ARG A 300 -10.45 -47.99 -41.47
C ARG A 300 -9.22 -48.76 -40.98
N ASP A 301 -9.30 -49.30 -39.77
CA ASP A 301 -8.21 -50.04 -39.16
C ASP A 301 -7.96 -51.39 -39.84
N GLY A 302 -6.73 -51.89 -39.70
CA GLY A 302 -6.28 -53.12 -40.33
C GLY A 302 -4.90 -53.54 -39.86
N MET A 303 -4.26 -54.42 -40.63
CA MET A 303 -2.86 -54.80 -40.38
C MET A 303 -2.05 -54.96 -41.66
N ASP A 304 -0.78 -54.62 -41.55
CA ASP A 304 0.27 -55.02 -42.45
C ASP A 304 0.94 -56.27 -41.87
N ILE A 305 1.23 -57.27 -42.69
CA ILE A 305 1.64 -58.59 -42.19
C ILE A 305 2.53 -59.30 -43.19
N ALA A 306 3.54 -60.02 -42.67
CA ALA A 306 4.30 -61.00 -43.42
C ALA A 306 3.95 -62.39 -42.88
N LEU A 307 3.28 -63.22 -43.68
CA LEU A 307 2.83 -64.55 -43.30
C LEU A 307 3.59 -65.63 -44.07
N CYS A 308 4.14 -66.60 -43.34
CA CYS A 308 4.89 -67.72 -43.88
C CYS A 308 4.24 -69.05 -43.54
N SER A 309 4.34 -70.00 -44.47
CA SER A 309 3.95 -71.41 -44.28
C SER A 309 5.13 -72.30 -44.63
N LEU A 310 5.66 -73.01 -43.63
CA LEU A 310 6.83 -73.88 -43.76
C LEU A 310 6.41 -75.35 -43.68
N SER A 311 6.74 -76.13 -44.71
CA SER A 311 6.65 -77.60 -44.70
C SER A 311 8.00 -78.18 -45.15
N GLY A 312 8.70 -78.84 -44.23
CA GLY A 312 10.07 -79.30 -44.44
C GLY A 312 11.01 -78.15 -44.83
N ASN A 313 11.55 -78.21 -46.06
CA ASN A 313 12.44 -77.19 -46.62
C ASN A 313 11.75 -76.22 -47.58
N LYS A 314 10.41 -76.31 -47.72
CA LYS A 314 9.62 -75.44 -48.60
C LYS A 314 8.93 -74.36 -47.78
N LEU A 315 9.29 -73.11 -48.05
CA LEU A 315 8.66 -71.92 -47.50
C LEU A 315 7.73 -71.30 -48.55
N GLN A 316 6.46 -71.08 -48.18
CA GLN A 316 5.52 -70.26 -48.93
C GLN A 316 5.31 -68.94 -48.17
N TYR A 317 5.07 -67.84 -48.88
CA TYR A 317 4.98 -66.52 -48.28
C TYR A 317 3.91 -65.68 -48.96
N ALA A 318 3.13 -64.97 -48.16
CA ALA A 318 2.28 -63.88 -48.63
C ALA A 318 2.43 -62.69 -47.68
N GLY A 319 2.38 -61.48 -48.21
CA GLY A 319 2.51 -60.28 -47.39
C GLY A 319 1.59 -59.15 -47.81
N ALA A 320 1.13 -58.40 -46.81
CA ALA A 320 0.45 -57.12 -46.93
C ALA A 320 1.42 -56.03 -46.48
N HIS A 321 1.91 -55.22 -47.42
CA HIS A 321 2.95 -54.17 -47.25
C HIS A 321 4.32 -54.59 -46.69
N ASN A 322 4.42 -55.68 -45.92
CA ASN A 322 5.65 -56.13 -45.27
C ASN A 322 6.36 -57.20 -46.09
N PRO A 323 7.57 -56.95 -46.64
CA PRO A 323 8.31 -57.90 -47.47
C PRO A 323 8.94 -59.04 -46.66
N LEU A 324 9.28 -60.13 -47.35
CA LEU A 324 10.11 -61.21 -46.78
C LEU A 324 11.56 -61.06 -47.25
N TRP A 325 12.47 -61.13 -46.29
CA TRP A 325 13.90 -61.23 -46.54
C TRP A 325 14.41 -62.63 -46.24
N LEU A 326 15.02 -63.27 -47.23
CA LEU A 326 15.66 -64.57 -47.12
C LEU A 326 17.15 -64.41 -47.40
N ILE A 327 18.00 -64.75 -46.43
CA ILE A 327 19.45 -64.77 -46.61
C ILE A 327 19.91 -66.20 -46.83
N ARG A 328 20.49 -66.49 -47.99
CA ARG A 328 21.03 -67.81 -48.36
C ARG A 328 22.36 -67.62 -49.08
N ASP A 329 23.38 -68.41 -48.72
CA ASP A 329 24.70 -68.35 -49.35
C ASP A 329 25.35 -66.95 -49.38
N LYS A 330 25.08 -66.14 -48.35
CA LYS A 330 25.48 -64.72 -48.21
C LYS A 330 24.81 -63.76 -49.20
N GLU A 331 23.78 -64.19 -49.91
CA GLU A 331 22.93 -63.34 -50.75
C GLU A 331 21.61 -63.04 -50.05
N LEU A 332 21.15 -61.78 -50.19
CA LEU A 332 19.85 -61.32 -49.71
C LEU A 332 18.83 -61.41 -50.83
N ILE A 333 17.80 -62.22 -50.63
CA ILE A 333 16.66 -62.38 -51.53
C ILE A 333 15.46 -61.68 -50.88
N GLU A 334 14.91 -60.67 -51.55
CA GLU A 334 13.71 -59.96 -51.12
C GLU A 334 12.50 -60.39 -51.96
N THR A 335 11.46 -60.89 -51.28
CA THR A 335 10.15 -61.14 -51.87
C THR A 335 9.20 -60.01 -51.50
N LYS A 336 8.76 -59.25 -52.51
CA LYS A 336 7.87 -58.09 -52.32
C LYS A 336 6.49 -58.54 -51.84
N ALA A 337 5.89 -57.72 -50.98
CA ALA A 337 4.50 -57.85 -50.53
C ALA A 337 3.51 -57.22 -51.51
N ASP A 338 2.26 -57.63 -51.42
CA ASP A 338 1.17 -56.95 -52.10
C ASP A 338 0.94 -55.57 -51.47
N ARG A 339 0.73 -54.56 -52.30
CA ARG A 339 0.56 -53.15 -51.88
C ARG A 339 -0.88 -52.87 -51.43
N GLN A 340 -1.32 -53.62 -50.44
CA GLN A 340 -2.64 -53.52 -49.84
C GLN A 340 -2.59 -54.05 -48.39
N PRO A 341 -3.32 -53.43 -47.44
CA PRO A 341 -3.39 -53.90 -46.07
C PRO A 341 -4.43 -55.02 -45.92
N ILE A 342 -4.40 -55.70 -44.77
CA ILE A 342 -5.50 -56.54 -44.29
C ILE A 342 -6.52 -55.62 -43.59
N GLY A 343 -7.44 -55.05 -44.37
CA GLY A 343 -8.47 -54.14 -43.88
C GLY A 343 -9.19 -53.46 -45.05
N LYS A 344 -9.91 -52.37 -44.76
CA LYS A 344 -10.64 -51.60 -45.78
C LYS A 344 -9.65 -50.93 -46.75
N PHE A 345 -9.75 -51.21 -48.04
CA PHE A 345 -8.87 -50.65 -49.08
C PHE A 345 -9.64 -50.33 -50.37
N SER A 346 -9.18 -49.34 -51.13
CA SER A 346 -9.90 -48.82 -52.31
C SER A 346 -9.89 -49.77 -53.51
N LYS A 347 -8.86 -50.62 -53.65
CA LYS A 347 -8.73 -51.63 -54.71
C LYS A 347 -8.27 -52.95 -54.12
N ILE A 348 -9.23 -53.76 -53.69
CA ILE A 348 -8.97 -55.06 -53.09
C ILE A 348 -8.60 -56.06 -54.19
N GLN A 349 -7.47 -56.73 -54.04
CA GLN A 349 -7.05 -57.85 -54.89
C GLN A 349 -6.76 -59.08 -54.01
N PRO A 350 -6.91 -60.30 -54.55
CA PRO A 350 -6.44 -61.50 -53.85
C PRO A 350 -4.94 -61.43 -53.57
N PHE A 351 -4.51 -61.93 -52.41
CA PHE A 351 -3.09 -61.99 -52.07
C PHE A 351 -2.36 -63.09 -52.84
N THR A 352 -1.10 -62.84 -53.16
CA THR A 352 -0.22 -63.79 -53.86
C THR A 352 0.61 -64.62 -52.87
N THR A 353 0.85 -65.91 -53.20
CA THR A 353 1.59 -66.90 -52.39
C THR A 353 2.85 -67.40 -53.09
#